data_AF-A0A8J7UE34-F1
#
_entry.id   AF-A0A8J7UE34-F1
#
_cell.length_a   1.000
_cell.length_b   1.000
_cell.length_c   1.000
_cell.angle_alpha   90.00
_cell.angle_beta   90.00
_cell.angle_gamma   90.00
#
_symmetry.space_group_name_H-M   'P 1'
#
loop_
_entity.id
_entity.type
_entity.pdbx_description
1 polymer ?
#
loop_
_entity_poly.entity_id
_entity_poly.type
_entity_poly.pdbx_seq_one_letter_code
_entity_poly.pdbx_strand_id
1 'polypeptide(L)'
;SDPPYHFDGRLYHFEGADGEATYYASVKKAVRTADGLVRMSGTVYNAEDEKDVLGTFTAVAKPHEWNGKKTWALLELKTTVKE
;
A
#
# COMPACT_ATOMS: atom_id res chain seq x y z
N SER A 1 -15.53 -18.30 -6.28
CA SER A 1 -14.52 -17.36 -6.77
C SER A 1 -13.99 -16.63 -5.56
N ASP A 2 -12.74 -16.85 -5.22
CA ASP A 2 -12.08 -16.06 -4.18
C ASP A 2 -11.99 -14.61 -4.65
N PRO A 3 -12.06 -13.62 -3.73
CA PRO A 3 -11.92 -12.22 -4.10
C PRO A 3 -10.55 -12.02 -4.76
N PRO A 4 -10.44 -11.18 -5.82
CA PRO A 4 -9.19 -10.93 -6.56
C PRO A 4 -8.14 -10.15 -5.75
N TYR A 5 -8.34 -10.13 -4.44
CA TYR A 5 -7.44 -9.57 -3.45
C TYR A 5 -7.57 -10.34 -2.14
N HIS A 6 -6.45 -10.59 -1.47
CA HIS A 6 -6.45 -11.18 -0.14
C HIS A 6 -5.42 -10.49 0.76
N PHE A 7 -5.70 -10.41 2.05
CA PHE A 7 -4.80 -9.85 3.05
C PHE A 7 -4.10 -10.99 3.79
N ASP A 8 -2.78 -11.10 3.66
CA ASP A 8 -1.97 -12.20 4.24
C ASP A 8 -1.61 -11.97 5.72
N GLY A 9 -2.15 -10.94 6.35
CA GLY A 9 -1.79 -10.50 7.70
C GLY A 9 -0.74 -9.40 7.73
N ARG A 10 -0.11 -9.05 6.59
CA ARG A 10 0.88 -7.99 6.46
C ARG A 10 0.63 -7.06 5.27
N LEU A 11 0.25 -7.61 4.11
CA LEU A 11 0.06 -6.89 2.85
C LEU A 11 -1.28 -7.28 2.21
N TYR A 12 -1.88 -6.33 1.48
CA TYR A 12 -2.95 -6.63 0.53
C TYR A 12 -2.31 -7.09 -0.78
N HIS A 13 -2.68 -8.30 -1.20
CA HIS A 13 -2.35 -8.87 -2.50
C HIS A 13 -3.48 -8.55 -3.46
N PHE A 14 -3.15 -8.14 -4.68
CA PHE A 14 -4.10 -7.98 -5.79
C PHE A 14 -3.60 -8.91 -6.89
N GLU A 15 -4.43 -9.85 -7.33
CA GLU A 15 -4.08 -10.65 -8.51
C GLU A 15 -4.13 -9.73 -9.73
N GLY A 16 -2.99 -9.59 -10.42
CA GLY A 16 -2.93 -8.87 -11.68
C GLY A 16 -3.91 -9.46 -12.70
N ALA A 17 -4.42 -8.64 -13.61
CA ALA A 17 -5.10 -9.18 -14.79
C ALA A 17 -4.15 -10.14 -15.52
N ASP A 18 -4.67 -11.25 -16.04
CA ASP A 18 -3.88 -12.33 -16.62
C ASP A 18 -2.78 -11.79 -17.58
N GLY A 19 -1.51 -11.87 -17.16
CA GLY A 19 -0.33 -11.36 -17.88
C GLY A 19 0.25 -10.00 -17.43
N GLU A 20 -0.36 -9.28 -16.48
CA GLU A 20 0.17 -8.03 -15.92
C GLU A 20 1.09 -8.30 -14.71
N ALA A 21 2.25 -7.62 -14.67
CA ALA A 21 3.18 -7.69 -13.56
C ALA A 21 2.51 -7.22 -12.25
N THR A 22 2.68 -8.00 -11.17
CA THR A 22 2.20 -7.62 -9.84
C THR A 22 3.21 -6.67 -9.18
N TYR A 23 2.75 -5.58 -8.58
CA TYR A 23 3.62 -4.59 -7.93
C TYR A 23 3.34 -4.47 -6.45
N TYR A 24 4.41 -4.33 -5.65
CA TYR A 24 4.33 -4.13 -4.20
C TYR A 24 4.78 -2.73 -3.79
N ALA A 25 4.13 -2.19 -2.75
CA ALA A 25 4.47 -0.91 -2.15
C ALA A 25 5.21 -1.14 -0.81
N SER A 26 6.53 -0.97 -0.80
CA SER A 26 7.32 -1.04 0.44
C SER A 26 7.31 0.31 1.14
N VAL A 27 6.66 0.41 2.30
CA VAL A 27 6.77 1.58 3.19
C VAL A 27 8.22 1.70 3.70
N LYS A 28 8.86 2.85 3.44
CA LYS A 28 10.22 3.15 3.95
C LYS A 28 10.18 4.11 5.14
N LYS A 29 9.14 4.95 5.23
CA LYS A 29 8.95 5.90 6.33
C LYS A 29 7.47 6.00 6.68
N ALA A 30 7.17 6.05 7.97
CA ALA A 30 5.86 6.34 8.51
C ALA A 30 6.00 7.33 9.67
N VAL A 31 5.24 8.43 9.63
CA VAL A 31 5.27 9.47 10.67
C VAL A 31 3.85 9.78 11.09
N ARG A 32 3.61 9.79 12.40
CA ARG A 32 2.35 10.26 12.97
C ARG A 32 2.39 11.77 13.13
N THR A 33 1.36 12.45 12.63
CA THR A 33 1.21 13.89 12.72
C THR A 33 0.38 14.29 13.94
N ALA A 34 0.43 15.57 14.31
CA ALA A 34 -0.24 16.10 15.51
C ALA A 34 -1.77 15.94 15.49
N ASP A 35 -2.36 15.92 14.30
CA ASP A 35 -3.79 15.64 14.03
C ASP A 35 -4.13 14.13 14.10
N GLY A 36 -3.17 13.29 14.46
CA GLY A 36 -3.36 11.85 14.62
C GLY A 36 -3.32 11.05 13.32
N LEU A 37 -3.12 11.69 12.16
CA LEU A 37 -2.90 11.01 10.88
C LEU A 37 -1.53 10.33 10.84
N VAL A 38 -1.40 9.36 9.94
CA VAL A 38 -0.14 8.68 9.63
C VAL A 38 0.19 8.94 8.18
N ARG A 39 1.30 9.64 7.97
CA ARG A 39 1.86 9.89 6.63
C ARG A 39 2.93 8.85 6.34
N MET A 40 2.79 8.16 5.22
CA MET A 40 3.67 7.10 4.77
C MET A 40 4.31 7.48 3.44
N SER A 41 5.55 7.04 3.23
CA SER A 41 6.23 7.13 1.94
C SER A 41 7.09 5.91 1.69
N GLY A 42 7.27 5.55 0.43
CA GLY A 42 8.04 4.38 0.07
C GLY A 42 8.24 4.21 -1.42
N THR A 43 8.59 2.99 -1.82
CA THR A 43 8.86 2.61 -3.21
C THR A 43 7.84 1.60 -3.70
N VAL A 44 7.52 1.67 -4.99
CA VAL A 44 6.75 0.66 -5.72
C VAL A 44 7.73 -0.15 -6.55
N TYR A 45 7.66 -1.48 -6.45
CA TYR A 45 8.59 -2.39 -7.11
C TYR A 45 7.86 -3.63 -7.64
N ASN A 46 8.45 -4.30 -8.64
CA ASN A 46 7.92 -5.54 -9.20
C ASN A 46 8.00 -6.67 -8.16
N ALA A 47 6.90 -7.39 -7.92
CA ALA A 47 6.85 -8.46 -6.92
C ALA A 47 7.85 -9.60 -7.23
N GLU A 48 8.20 -9.83 -8.49
CA GLU A 48 9.17 -10.84 -8.92
C GLU A 48 10.63 -10.38 -8.78
N ASP A 49 10.90 -9.08 -8.82
CA ASP A 49 12.22 -8.48 -8.62
C ASP A 49 12.16 -7.18 -7.82
N GLU A 50 12.55 -7.23 -6.54
CA GLU A 50 12.59 -6.05 -5.66
C GLU A 50 13.54 -4.94 -6.14
N LYS A 51 14.49 -5.27 -7.02
CA LYS A 51 15.40 -4.28 -7.62
C LYS A 51 14.75 -3.52 -8.78
N ASP A 52 13.69 -4.07 -9.37
CA ASP A 52 12.90 -3.40 -10.39
C ASP A 52 11.93 -2.40 -9.75
N VAL A 53 12.46 -1.22 -9.44
CA VAL A 53 11.71 -0.14 -8.79
C VAL A 53 11.01 0.73 -9.84
N LEU A 54 9.70 0.53 -9.95
CA LEU A 54 8.78 1.30 -10.80
C LEU A 54 8.69 2.77 -10.39
N GLY A 55 8.76 3.07 -9.08
CA GLY A 55 8.56 4.43 -8.61
C GLY A 55 8.51 4.61 -7.11
N THR A 56 7.91 5.73 -6.69
CA THR A 56 7.68 6.05 -5.27
C THR A 56 6.21 6.25 -4.99
N PHE A 57 5.81 6.13 -3.72
CA PHE A 57 4.46 6.46 -3.29
C PHE A 57 4.45 7.30 -2.03
N THR A 58 3.36 8.03 -1.85
CA THR A 58 2.97 8.65 -0.58
C THR A 58 1.55 8.24 -0.23
N ALA A 59 1.27 8.09 1.06
CA ALA A 59 -0.05 7.72 1.54
C ALA A 59 -0.38 8.40 2.87
N VAL A 60 -1.66 8.66 3.10
CA VAL A 60 -2.18 9.20 4.35
C VAL A 60 -3.24 8.25 4.88
N ALA A 61 -3.09 7.82 6.13
CA ALA A 61 -4.07 7.00 6.82
C ALA A 61 -4.48 7.65 8.15
N LYS A 62 -5.67 7.30 8.65
CA LYS A 62 -6.11 7.65 10.00
C LYS A 62 -6.52 6.41 10.79
N PRO A 63 -6.39 6.42 12.13
CA PRO A 63 -7.03 5.40 12.95
C PRO A 63 -8.53 5.37 12.66
N HIS A 64 -9.10 4.17 12.58
CA HIS A 64 -10.51 3.96 12.32
C HIS A 64 -11.02 2.76 13.12
N GLU A 65 -12.33 2.63 13.22
CA GLU A 65 -12.97 1.46 13.81
C GLU A 65 -13.99 0.92 12.82
N TRP A 66 -13.84 -0.35 12.45
CA TRP A 66 -14.75 -1.04 11.54
C TRP A 66 -15.30 -2.28 12.23
N ASN A 67 -16.63 -2.36 12.37
CA ASN A 67 -17.31 -3.45 13.08
C ASN A 67 -16.71 -3.75 14.48
N GLY A 68 -16.44 -2.70 15.26
CA GLY A 68 -15.86 -2.83 16.61
C GLY A 68 -14.38 -3.21 16.65
N LYS A 69 -13.70 -3.29 15.49
CA LYS A 69 -12.27 -3.58 15.39
C LYS A 69 -11.49 -2.33 15.03
N LYS A 70 -10.45 -2.04 15.82
CA LYS A 70 -9.49 -0.97 15.51
C LYS A 70 -8.75 -1.32 14.23
N THR A 71 -8.77 -0.39 13.28
CA THR A 71 -8.15 -0.52 11.96
C THR A 71 -7.61 0.84 11.51
N TRP A 72 -7.14 0.92 10.27
CA TRP A 72 -6.71 2.14 9.62
C TRP A 72 -7.57 2.39 8.39
N ALA A 73 -8.01 3.63 8.21
CA ALA A 73 -8.66 4.07 6.98
C ALA A 73 -7.65 4.82 6.12
N LEU A 74 -7.44 4.36 4.89
CA LEU A 74 -6.63 5.04 3.89
C LEU A 74 -7.42 6.25 3.36
N LEU A 75 -6.84 7.44 3.50
CA LEU A 75 -7.45 8.71 3.07
C LEU A 75 -6.93 9.16 1.71
N GLU A 76 -5.65 8.91 1.45
CA GLU A 76 -4.98 9.30 0.22
C GLU A 76 -3.89 8.30 -0.12
N LEU A 77 -3.75 7.96 -1.40
CA LEU A 77 -2.64 7.23 -1.98
C LEU A 77 -2.25 7.89 -3.29
N LYS A 78 -0.98 8.24 -3.43
CA LYS A 78 -0.40 8.82 -4.64
C LYS A 78 0.85 8.05 -5.02
N THR A 79 0.94 7.70 -6.30
CA THR A 79 2.08 7.01 -6.88
C THR A 79 2.73 7.89 -7.94
N THR A 80 4.05 7.96 -7.93
CA THR A 80 4.86 8.62 -8.94
C THR A 80 5.74 7.57 -9.59
N VAL A 81 5.45 7.26 -10.85
CA VAL A 81 6.20 6.30 -11.67
C VAL A 81 7.40 7.02 -12.29
N LYS A 82 8.54 6.33 -12.37
CA LYS A 82 9.72 6.82 -13.12
C LYS A 82 9.46 6.63 -14.61
N GLU A 83 9.57 7.69 -15.39
CA GLU A 83 9.61 7.63 -16.87
C GLU A 83 10.88 6.93 -17.36
#